data_AF-A0A958RVN5-F1
#
_entry.id   AF-A0A958RVN5-F1
#
_cell.length_a   1.000
_cell.length_b   1.000
_cell.length_c   1.000
_cell.angle_alpha   90.00
_cell.angle_beta   90.00
_cell.angle_gamma   90.00
#
_symmetry.space_group_name_H-M   'P 1'
#
loop_
_entity.id
_entity.type
_entity.pdbx_description
1 polymer ?
#
loop_
_entity_poly.entity_id
_entity_poly.type
_entity_poly.pdbx_seq_one_letter_code
_entity_poly.pdbx_strand_id
1 'polypeptide(L)'
;MRSGFDIFKTSISKSLIQQYNQSSKKLLEEIISQMPLGESQIKEKLDDGETVQLRIENNGSQLTFDFQGTTNSKKYFLTESAVLGCCLAALKCFTNSSFPINAGSLECLKVNTPTNSWLSSRYPSPSFLGMSEGTRLLSELSLTALSKLGRQKDLAQSSMSLCLVDIEFQSGAHFYDTTPGGVGARNG
;
A
#
# COMPACT_ATOMS: atom_id res chain seq x y z
N MET A 1 14.05 -8.83 32.08
CA MET A 1 14.73 -7.55 32.36
C MET A 1 13.93 -6.45 31.65
N ARG A 2 13.04 -5.75 32.36
CA ARG A 2 12.25 -4.63 31.79
C ARG A 2 13.08 -3.36 31.97
N SER A 3 13.75 -2.87 30.93
CA SER A 3 14.34 -1.53 30.97
C SER A 3 13.19 -0.52 30.99
N GLY A 4 12.98 0.14 32.13
CA GLY A 4 12.00 1.20 32.27
C GLY A 4 12.38 2.38 31.39
N PHE A 5 11.57 2.65 30.37
CA PHE A 5 11.70 3.83 29.52
C PHE A 5 11.08 5.02 30.25
N ASP A 6 11.89 5.94 30.79
CA ASP A 6 11.42 7.17 31.43
C ASP A 6 11.25 8.27 30.38
N ILE A 7 10.02 8.39 29.88
CA ILE A 7 9.64 9.32 28.80
C ILE A 7 9.86 10.80 29.17
N PHE A 8 9.97 11.13 30.46
CA PHE A 8 10.13 12.52 30.92
C PHE A 8 11.61 12.94 31.09
N LYS A 9 12.56 12.00 30.99
CA LYS A 9 14.00 12.28 31.12
C LYS A 9 14.78 12.13 29.83
N THR A 10 14.15 11.61 28.77
CA THR A 10 14.82 11.34 27.51
C THR A 10 14.63 12.53 26.57
N SER A 11 15.70 13.27 26.28
CA SER A 11 15.66 14.33 25.27
C SER A 11 15.62 13.70 23.87
N ILE A 12 14.68 14.13 23.02
CA ILE A 12 14.64 13.69 21.62
C ILE A 12 15.81 14.33 20.89
N SER A 13 16.89 13.56 20.74
CA SER A 13 18.09 13.99 20.03
C SER A 13 18.03 13.57 18.56
N LYS A 14 18.80 14.26 17.71
CA LYS A 14 18.98 13.89 16.31
C LYS A 14 19.52 12.46 16.17
N SER A 15 20.44 12.06 17.05
CA SER A 15 21.02 10.71 17.05
C SER A 15 19.99 9.63 17.38
N LEU A 16 19.04 9.90 18.29
CA LEU A 16 17.96 8.98 18.60
C LEU A 16 17.03 8.77 17.40
N ILE A 17 16.66 9.84 16.69
CA ILE A 17 15.84 9.75 15.47
C ILE A 17 16.57 8.95 14.38
N GLN A 18 17.87 9.18 14.20
CA GLN A 18 18.68 8.43 13.23
C GLN A 18 18.77 6.94 13.58
N GLN A 19 18.97 6.60 14.85
CA GLN A 19 18.98 5.21 15.33
C GLN A 19 17.62 4.54 15.12
N TYR A 20 16.51 5.27 15.37
CA TYR A 20 15.16 4.77 15.13
C TYR A 20 14.90 4.48 13.64
N ASN A 21 15.28 5.40 12.75
CA ASN A 21 15.17 5.18 11.30
C ASN A 21 16.03 3.99 10.85
N GLN A 22 17.28 3.91 11.30
CA GLN A 22 18.17 2.80 10.94
C GLN A 22 17.64 1.44 11.42
N SER A 23 17.06 1.40 12.62
CA SER A 23 16.46 0.18 13.17
C SER A 23 15.20 -0.22 12.39
N SER A 24 14.40 0.77 11.99
CA SER A 24 13.20 0.54 11.18
C SER A 24 13.53 0.04 9.78
N LYS A 25 14.62 0.55 9.18
CA LYS A 25 15.17 0.06 7.91
C LYS A 25 15.56 -1.41 8.00
N LYS A 26 16.43 -1.75 8.96
CA LYS A 26 16.90 -3.13 9.17
C LYS A 26 15.75 -4.11 9.38
N LEU A 27 14.76 -3.74 10.19
CA LEU A 27 13.58 -4.58 10.42
C LEU A 27 12.83 -4.88 9.12
N LEU A 28 12.66 -3.89 8.25
CA LEU A 28 11.96 -4.11 6.98
C LEU A 28 12.82 -4.88 5.97
N GLU A 29 14.14 -4.66 5.92
CA GLU A 29 15.07 -5.47 5.14
C GLU A 29 14.99 -6.95 5.55
N GLU A 30 14.98 -7.25 6.85
CA GLU A 30 14.81 -8.61 7.38
C GLU A 30 13.48 -9.24 6.92
N ILE A 31 12.37 -8.49 6.98
CA ILE A 31 11.06 -8.97 6.50
C ILE A 31 11.09 -9.24 4.99
N ILE A 32 11.65 -8.32 4.18
CA ILE A 32 11.75 -8.45 2.72
C ILE A 32 12.65 -9.63 2.34
N SER A 33 13.74 -9.87 3.07
CA SER A 33 14.66 -10.99 2.82
C SER A 33 14.02 -12.37 3.01
N GLN A 34 12.95 -12.46 3.81
CA GLN A 34 12.18 -13.68 4.03
C GLN A 34 11.11 -13.91 2.95
N MET A 35 10.82 -12.89 2.14
CA MET A 35 9.91 -13.03 1.00
C MET A 35 10.61 -13.72 -0.18
N PRO A 36 9.85 -14.40 -1.07
CA PRO A 36 10.41 -14.96 -2.30
C PRO A 36 11.16 -13.89 -3.12
N LEU A 37 12.36 -14.23 -3.59
CA LEU A 37 13.14 -13.41 -4.49
C LEU A 37 12.65 -13.55 -5.93
N GLY A 38 12.83 -12.50 -6.73
CA GLY A 38 12.48 -12.49 -8.14
C GLY A 38 11.41 -11.46 -8.47
N GLU A 39 10.64 -11.74 -9.50
CA GLU A 39 9.67 -10.79 -10.05
C GLU A 39 8.29 -11.41 -10.28
N SER A 40 7.29 -10.54 -10.23
CA SER A 40 5.91 -10.86 -10.60
C SER A 40 5.31 -9.71 -11.38
N GLN A 41 4.34 -10.01 -12.23
CA GLN A 41 3.64 -9.00 -13.02
C GLN A 41 2.15 -9.27 -13.04
N ILE A 42 1.37 -8.20 -13.01
CA ILE A 42 -0.06 -8.22 -13.24
C ILE A 42 -0.45 -7.06 -14.16
N LYS A 43 -1.44 -7.33 -15.01
CA LYS A 43 -2.07 -6.34 -15.88
C LYS A 43 -3.56 -6.56 -15.81
N GLU A 44 -4.29 -5.53 -15.43
CA GLU A 44 -5.75 -5.58 -15.29
C GLU A 44 -6.37 -4.42 -16.06
N LYS A 45 -7.47 -4.71 -16.76
CA LYS A 45 -8.26 -3.72 -17.48
C LYS A 45 -9.51 -3.42 -16.65
N LEU A 46 -9.73 -2.16 -16.34
CA LEU A 46 -10.87 -1.69 -15.58
C LEU A 46 -12.09 -1.52 -16.49
N ASP A 47 -13.28 -1.50 -15.87
CA ASP A 47 -14.56 -1.41 -16.58
C ASP A 47 -14.66 -0.16 -17.46
N ASP A 48 -14.10 0.96 -16.99
CA ASP A 48 -14.09 2.26 -17.68
C ASP A 48 -13.00 2.34 -18.79
N GLY A 49 -12.29 1.23 -19.04
CA GLY A 49 -11.36 1.06 -20.16
C GLY A 49 -9.89 1.33 -19.82
N GLU A 50 -9.59 1.81 -18.63
CA GLU A 50 -8.22 2.00 -18.14
C GLU A 50 -7.50 0.67 -17.95
N THR A 51 -6.17 0.73 -17.97
CA THR A 51 -5.32 -0.41 -17.68
C THR A 51 -4.39 -0.05 -16.54
N VAL A 52 -4.32 -0.94 -15.55
CA VAL A 52 -3.33 -0.91 -14.47
C VAL A 52 -2.33 -2.00 -14.74
N GLN A 53 -1.05 -1.63 -14.75
CA GLN A 53 0.06 -2.56 -14.89
C GLN A 53 0.97 -2.40 -13.70
N LEU A 54 1.32 -3.50 -13.06
CA LEU A 54 2.22 -3.53 -11.92
C LEU A 54 3.21 -4.68 -12.08
N ARG A 55 4.49 -4.35 -12.03
CA ARG A 55 5.59 -5.30 -11.83
C ARG A 55 6.14 -5.11 -10.42
N ILE A 56 6.29 -6.21 -9.68
CA ILE A 56 6.97 -6.20 -8.38
C ILE A 56 8.26 -6.99 -8.51
N GLU A 57 9.35 -6.43 -7.99
CA GLU A 57 10.66 -7.08 -7.92
C GLU A 57 11.17 -7.07 -6.48
N ASN A 58 11.57 -8.24 -5.98
CA ASN A 58 12.23 -8.41 -4.69
C ASN A 58 13.67 -8.92 -4.89
N ASN A 59 14.64 -8.11 -4.47
CA ASN A 59 16.06 -8.46 -4.51
C ASN A 59 16.65 -8.87 -3.15
N GLY A 60 15.81 -8.97 -2.11
CA GLY A 60 16.17 -9.42 -0.76
C GLY A 60 16.48 -8.29 0.23
N SER A 61 16.71 -7.06 -0.24
CA SER A 61 16.87 -5.89 0.63
C SER A 61 15.94 -4.73 0.25
N GLN A 62 15.50 -4.68 -0.99
CA GLN A 62 14.59 -3.68 -1.51
C GLN A 62 13.47 -4.33 -2.33
N LEU A 63 12.26 -3.81 -2.13
CA LEU A 63 11.08 -4.19 -2.88
C LEU A 63 10.68 -3.04 -3.81
N THR A 64 10.63 -3.32 -5.10
CA THR A 64 10.26 -2.34 -6.12
C THR A 64 8.86 -2.61 -6.65
N PHE A 65 7.99 -1.62 -6.60
CA PHE A 65 6.68 -1.58 -7.27
C PHE A 65 6.81 -0.66 -8.47
N ASP A 66 6.72 -1.23 -9.67
CA ASP A 66 6.80 -0.48 -10.91
C ASP A 66 5.45 -0.50 -11.64
N PHE A 67 4.82 0.67 -11.69
CA PHE A 67 3.50 0.84 -12.32
C PHE A 67 3.59 1.25 -13.80
N GLN A 68 4.77 1.17 -14.43
CA GLN A 68 4.94 1.48 -15.84
C GLN A 68 3.98 0.67 -16.73
N GLY A 69 3.35 1.37 -17.68
CA GLY A 69 2.27 0.83 -18.51
C GLY A 69 0.86 1.08 -17.99
N THR A 70 0.71 1.65 -16.79
CA THR A 70 -0.60 2.12 -16.29
C THR A 70 -1.07 3.34 -17.08
N THR A 71 -2.30 3.30 -17.59
CA THR A 71 -2.87 4.37 -18.43
C THR A 71 -3.37 5.54 -17.58
N ASN A 72 -3.81 6.61 -18.23
CA ASN A 72 -4.59 7.64 -17.56
C ASN A 72 -6.02 7.15 -17.26
N SER A 73 -6.72 7.80 -16.33
CA SER A 73 -8.15 7.58 -16.03
C SER A 73 -8.90 8.90 -16.13
N LYS A 74 -10.21 8.80 -16.41
CA LYS A 74 -11.13 9.95 -16.32
C LYS A 74 -11.86 10.02 -14.97
N LYS A 75 -11.74 8.97 -14.15
CA LYS A 75 -12.56 8.76 -12.95
C LYS A 75 -11.72 8.66 -11.68
N TYR A 76 -10.68 7.86 -11.73
CA TYR A 76 -9.79 7.64 -10.59
C TYR A 76 -8.60 8.59 -10.69
N PHE A 77 -8.26 9.26 -9.59
CA PHE A 77 -7.09 10.13 -9.52
C PHE A 77 -6.43 9.96 -8.15
N LEU A 78 -5.24 9.37 -8.15
CA LEU A 78 -4.42 9.13 -6.97
C LEU A 78 -3.13 9.96 -7.03
N THR A 79 -2.70 10.40 -5.85
CA THR A 79 -1.37 10.96 -5.65
C THR A 79 -0.35 9.84 -5.46
N GLU A 80 0.92 10.12 -5.75
CA GLU A 80 2.01 9.16 -5.51
C GLU A 80 2.11 8.74 -4.04
N SER A 81 1.76 9.63 -3.11
CA SER A 81 1.69 9.30 -1.68
C SER A 81 0.59 8.28 -1.37
N ALA A 82 -0.57 8.37 -2.03
CA ALA A 82 -1.64 7.39 -1.88
C ALA A 82 -1.24 6.03 -2.48
N VAL A 83 -0.55 6.04 -3.62
CA VAL A 83 0.02 4.82 -4.25
C VAL A 83 1.01 4.13 -3.31
N LEU A 84 1.94 4.89 -2.72
CA LEU A 84 2.87 4.36 -1.72
C LEU A 84 2.12 3.75 -0.52
N GLY A 85 1.07 4.42 -0.05
CA GLY A 85 0.19 3.91 1.01
C GLY A 85 -0.46 2.57 0.67
N CYS A 86 -0.95 2.41 -0.57
CA CYS A 86 -1.52 1.16 -1.06
C CYS A 86 -0.48 0.03 -1.09
N CYS A 87 0.73 0.31 -1.58
CA CYS A 87 1.83 -0.66 -1.61
C CYS A 87 2.23 -1.11 -0.19
N LEU A 88 2.29 -0.16 0.75
CA LEU A 88 2.58 -0.44 2.16
C LEU A 88 1.49 -1.28 2.82
N ALA A 89 0.22 -0.97 2.57
CA ALA A 89 -0.92 -1.72 3.08
C ALA A 89 -0.88 -3.18 2.57
N ALA A 90 -0.67 -3.36 1.26
CA ALA A 90 -0.52 -4.67 0.66
C ALA A 90 0.66 -5.45 1.25
N LEU A 91 1.82 -4.81 1.42
CA LEU A 91 3.00 -5.45 2.02
C LEU A 91 2.75 -5.90 3.46
N LYS A 92 2.11 -5.06 4.28
CA LYS A 92 1.72 -5.41 5.65
C LYS A 92 0.77 -6.61 5.67
N CYS A 93 -0.23 -6.62 4.80
CA CYS A 93 -1.17 -7.73 4.68
C CYS A 93 -0.49 -9.04 4.23
N PHE A 94 0.42 -8.97 3.26
CA PHE A 94 1.12 -10.14 2.72
C PHE A 94 2.09 -10.77 3.72
N THR A 95 2.85 -9.93 4.41
CA THR A 95 3.86 -10.35 5.39
C THR A 95 3.26 -10.66 6.76
N ASN A 96 2.00 -10.25 7.00
CA ASN A 96 1.37 -10.29 8.32
C ASN A 96 2.26 -9.71 9.43
N SER A 97 3.01 -8.66 9.08
CA SER A 97 4.05 -8.08 9.92
C SER A 97 3.75 -6.62 10.24
N SER A 98 4.00 -6.24 11.49
CA SER A 98 3.96 -4.83 11.90
C SER A 98 5.38 -4.25 11.85
N PHE A 99 5.61 -3.30 10.97
CA PHE A 99 6.83 -2.49 10.95
C PHE A 99 6.47 -0.99 11.02
N PRO A 100 7.35 -0.16 11.61
CA PRO A 100 7.19 1.29 11.60
C PRO A 100 7.14 1.83 10.18
N ILE A 101 6.28 2.81 9.91
CA ILE A 101 6.29 3.55 8.64
C ILE A 101 6.95 4.90 8.92
N ASN A 102 8.22 5.01 8.56
CA ASN A 102 9.05 6.20 8.68
C ASN A 102 10.10 6.24 7.57
N ALA A 103 10.89 7.33 7.51
CA ALA A 103 11.92 7.53 6.50
C ALA A 103 12.85 6.31 6.34
N GLY A 104 13.27 5.68 7.45
CA GLY A 104 14.15 4.51 7.40
C GLY A 104 13.51 3.28 6.75
N SER A 105 12.29 2.92 7.17
CA SER A 105 11.58 1.81 6.53
C SER A 105 11.30 2.09 5.04
N LEU A 106 10.97 3.33 4.68
CA LEU A 106 10.61 3.68 3.31
C LEU A 106 11.80 3.58 2.34
N GLU A 107 13.05 3.62 2.82
CA GLU A 107 14.23 3.37 1.98
C GLU A 107 14.27 1.95 1.37
N CYS A 108 13.59 0.99 2.01
CA CYS A 108 13.51 -0.40 1.52
C CYS A 108 12.49 -0.55 0.39
N LEU A 109 11.74 0.51 0.06
CA LEU A 109 10.67 0.47 -0.93
C LEU A 109 10.98 1.46 -2.05
N LYS A 110 10.79 1.00 -3.28
CA LYS A 110 10.83 1.86 -4.46
C LYS A 110 9.48 1.77 -5.15
N VAL A 111 8.81 2.90 -5.35
CA VAL A 111 7.52 2.97 -6.02
C VAL A 111 7.65 3.90 -7.22
N ASN A 112 7.56 3.34 -8.43
CA ASN A 112 7.64 4.10 -9.66
C ASN A 112 6.23 4.24 -10.24
N THR A 113 5.77 5.47 -10.44
CA THR A 113 4.52 5.74 -11.15
C THR A 113 4.82 6.41 -12.50
N PRO A 114 4.17 5.99 -13.59
CA PRO A 114 4.35 6.65 -14.88
C PRO A 114 3.75 8.06 -14.83
N THR A 115 4.46 9.01 -15.44
CA THR A 115 3.94 10.36 -15.66
C THR A 115 2.68 10.30 -16.53
N ASN A 116 1.71 11.16 -16.23
CA ASN A 116 0.40 11.19 -16.92
C ASN A 116 -0.45 9.91 -16.76
N SER A 117 -0.29 9.21 -15.64
CA SER A 117 -1.22 8.15 -15.24
C SER A 117 -2.13 8.62 -14.12
N TRP A 118 -3.21 7.87 -13.88
CA TRP A 118 -4.09 8.14 -12.75
C TRP A 118 -3.41 7.94 -11.39
N LEU A 119 -2.23 7.34 -11.35
CA LEU A 119 -1.42 7.08 -10.16
C LEU A 119 -0.48 8.26 -9.81
N SER A 120 -0.30 9.22 -10.71
CA SER A 120 0.59 10.37 -10.55
C SER A 120 -0.17 11.70 -10.64
N SER A 121 -1.42 11.73 -10.17
CA SER A 121 -2.32 12.87 -10.36
C SER A 121 -1.84 14.10 -9.59
N ARG A 122 -2.15 15.29 -10.12
CA ARG A 122 -1.82 16.59 -9.56
C ARG A 122 -3.06 17.47 -9.52
N TYR A 123 -3.06 18.49 -8.65
CA TYR A 123 -4.06 19.54 -8.68
C TYR A 123 -4.20 20.11 -10.11
N PRO A 124 -5.42 20.32 -10.65
CA PRO A 124 -6.74 20.31 -9.99
C PRO A 124 -7.53 18.98 -10.11
N SER A 125 -6.87 17.83 -10.30
CA SER A 125 -7.56 16.54 -10.49
C SER A 125 -8.40 16.14 -9.25
N PRO A 126 -9.66 15.67 -9.42
CA PRO A 126 -10.53 15.31 -8.31
C PRO A 126 -10.14 13.97 -7.69
N SER A 127 -9.64 13.96 -6.45
CA SER A 127 -9.12 12.76 -5.81
C SER A 127 -10.16 11.88 -5.11
N PHE A 128 -11.41 12.34 -4.94
CA PHE A 128 -12.41 11.65 -4.10
C PHE A 128 -12.60 10.17 -4.49
N LEU A 129 -12.97 9.89 -5.75
CA LEU A 129 -13.16 8.53 -6.24
C LEU A 129 -11.86 7.71 -6.26
N GLY A 130 -10.73 8.37 -6.55
CA GLY A 130 -9.42 7.74 -6.43
C GLY A 130 -9.17 7.26 -5.00
N MET A 131 -9.43 8.09 -4.01
CA MET A 131 -9.20 7.78 -2.60
C MET A 131 -10.19 6.76 -2.04
N SER A 132 -11.47 6.83 -2.41
CA SER A 132 -12.50 5.93 -1.89
C SER A 132 -12.49 4.55 -2.56
N GLU A 133 -12.30 4.47 -3.88
CA GLU A 133 -12.35 3.22 -4.65
C GLU A 133 -10.99 2.83 -5.22
N GLY A 134 -10.29 3.79 -5.82
CA GLY A 134 -9.01 3.55 -6.50
C GLY A 134 -7.91 2.99 -5.58
N THR A 135 -7.85 3.42 -4.32
CA THR A 135 -6.89 2.88 -3.34
C THR A 135 -7.15 1.42 -3.02
N ARG A 136 -8.41 1.01 -2.96
CA ARG A 136 -8.80 -0.38 -2.68
C ARG A 136 -8.44 -1.28 -3.83
N LEU A 137 -8.74 -0.85 -5.05
CA LEU A 137 -8.33 -1.51 -6.29
C LEU A 137 -6.81 -1.69 -6.35
N LEU A 138 -6.06 -0.61 -6.10
CA LEU A 138 -4.60 -0.63 -6.19
C LEU A 138 -3.96 -1.48 -5.10
N SER A 139 -4.52 -1.46 -3.89
CA SER A 139 -4.06 -2.30 -2.78
C SER A 139 -4.29 -3.78 -3.07
N GLU A 140 -5.43 -4.15 -3.66
CA GLU A 140 -5.74 -5.52 -4.05
C GLU A 140 -4.83 -6.02 -5.17
N LEU A 141 -4.61 -5.21 -6.20
CA LEU A 141 -3.65 -5.51 -7.27
C LEU A 141 -2.23 -5.70 -6.74
N SER A 142 -1.81 -4.84 -5.82
CA SER A 142 -0.50 -4.93 -5.17
C SER A 142 -0.38 -6.20 -4.34
N LEU A 143 -1.41 -6.55 -3.57
CA LEU A 143 -1.43 -7.77 -2.77
C LEU A 143 -1.44 -9.03 -3.64
N THR A 144 -2.20 -9.02 -4.73
CA THR A 144 -2.24 -10.11 -5.72
C THR A 144 -0.89 -10.26 -6.40
N ALA A 145 -0.24 -9.17 -6.82
CA ALA A 145 1.11 -9.23 -7.38
C ALA A 145 2.13 -9.79 -6.36
N LEU A 146 2.07 -9.34 -5.11
CA LEU A 146 2.93 -9.89 -4.04
C LEU A 146 2.73 -11.40 -3.85
N SER A 147 1.48 -11.89 -3.88
CA SER A 147 1.21 -13.34 -3.81
C SER A 147 1.83 -14.12 -4.96
N LYS A 148 2.04 -13.50 -6.12
CA LYS A 148 2.65 -14.13 -7.30
C LYS A 148 4.17 -14.14 -7.29
N LEU A 149 4.85 -13.42 -6.37
CA LEU A 149 6.32 -13.47 -6.24
C LEU A 149 6.82 -14.89 -5.89
N GLY A 150 5.98 -15.73 -5.28
CA GLY A 150 6.29 -17.14 -5.07
C GLY A 150 5.04 -17.99 -4.81
N ARG A 151 5.08 -19.27 -5.16
CA ARG A 151 3.95 -20.22 -5.11
C ARG A 151 3.42 -20.57 -3.71
N GLN A 152 3.93 -19.92 -2.64
CA GLN A 152 3.65 -20.34 -1.26
C GLN A 152 2.42 -19.66 -0.64
N LYS A 153 1.96 -18.52 -1.18
CA LYS A 153 0.87 -17.73 -0.60
C LYS A 153 -0.08 -17.19 -1.66
N ASP A 154 -0.58 -18.07 -2.53
CA ASP A 154 -1.59 -17.69 -3.51
C ASP A 154 -2.83 -17.13 -2.79
N LEU A 155 -3.26 -15.95 -3.22
CA LEU A 155 -4.43 -15.25 -2.71
C LEU A 155 -5.40 -15.05 -3.88
N ALA A 156 -6.65 -15.48 -3.71
CA ALA A 156 -7.73 -15.13 -4.61
C ALA A 156 -8.15 -13.66 -4.42
N GLN A 157 -8.82 -13.09 -5.41
CA GLN A 157 -9.25 -11.69 -5.34
C GLN A 157 -10.26 -11.46 -4.21
N SER A 158 -10.05 -10.39 -3.43
CA SER A 158 -10.98 -9.89 -2.42
C SER A 158 -12.08 -9.03 -3.04
N SER A 159 -13.13 -8.75 -2.26
CA SER A 159 -14.21 -7.86 -2.67
C SER A 159 -13.69 -6.42 -2.87
N MET A 160 -13.79 -5.94 -4.10
CA MET A 160 -13.44 -4.58 -4.49
C MET A 160 -14.62 -3.60 -4.44
N SER A 161 -15.84 -4.10 -4.17
CA SER A 161 -17.01 -3.25 -3.96
C SER A 161 -16.88 -2.44 -2.66
N LEU A 162 -17.24 -1.17 -2.74
CA LEU A 162 -17.44 -0.28 -1.62
C LEU A 162 -18.94 -0.14 -1.39
N CYS A 163 -19.39 -0.41 -0.16
CA CYS A 163 -20.72 -0.02 0.29
C CYS A 163 -20.56 1.01 1.39
N LEU A 164 -21.18 2.17 1.17
CA LEU A 164 -21.15 3.31 2.07
C LEU A 164 -22.50 3.41 2.76
N VAL A 165 -22.48 3.40 4.09
CA VAL A 165 -23.64 3.72 4.92
C VAL A 165 -23.54 5.19 5.24
N ASP A 166 -24.47 6.00 4.73
CA ASP A 166 -24.61 7.42 5.09
C ASP A 166 -25.94 7.63 5.81
N ILE A 167 -25.89 8.27 6.96
CA ILE A 167 -27.03 8.62 7.78
C ILE A 167 -26.99 10.12 8.03
N GLU A 168 -27.97 10.83 7.47
CA GLU A 168 -28.24 12.22 7.76
C GLU A 168 -29.20 12.33 8.96
N PHE A 169 -28.79 13.07 9.98
CA PHE A 169 -29.63 13.38 11.13
C PHE A 169 -30.40 14.68 10.88
N GLN A 170 -31.57 14.83 11.50
CA GLN A 170 -32.37 16.06 11.40
C GLN A 170 -31.63 17.34 11.83
N SER A 171 -30.56 17.21 12.61
CA SER A 171 -29.67 18.31 13.00
C SER A 171 -28.75 18.81 11.87
N GLY A 172 -28.71 18.11 10.72
CA GLY A 172 -27.74 18.32 9.65
C GLY A 172 -26.38 17.64 9.89
N ALA A 173 -26.25 16.84 10.94
CA ALA A 173 -25.07 15.99 11.13
C ALA A 173 -25.12 14.79 10.19
N HIS A 174 -23.94 14.30 9.77
CA HIS A 174 -23.80 13.10 8.95
C HIS A 174 -22.92 12.06 9.65
N PHE A 175 -23.35 10.82 9.64
CA PHE A 175 -22.53 9.66 9.95
C PHE A 175 -22.31 8.88 8.66
N TYR A 176 -21.05 8.69 8.27
CA TYR A 176 -20.72 7.79 7.18
C TYR A 176 -19.75 6.71 7.65
N ASP A 177 -19.96 5.49 7.15
CA ASP A 177 -19.05 4.37 7.35
C ASP A 177 -19.00 3.50 6.09
N THR A 178 -17.94 2.71 5.96
CA THR A 178 -17.74 1.78 4.86
C THR A 178 -17.84 0.35 5.38
N THR A 179 -18.77 -0.44 4.84
CA THR A 179 -18.89 -1.84 5.27
C THR A 179 -17.73 -2.67 4.72
N PRO A 180 -17.13 -3.57 5.52
CA PRO A 180 -16.07 -4.44 5.03
C PRO A 180 -16.62 -5.40 3.98
N GLY A 181 -15.87 -5.58 2.89
CA GLY A 181 -16.17 -6.60 1.88
C GLY A 181 -15.60 -7.98 2.24
N GLY A 182 -15.94 -8.99 1.44
CA GLY A 182 -15.37 -10.33 1.56
C GLY A 182 -13.85 -10.36 1.28
N VAL A 183 -13.15 -11.26 1.95
CA VAL A 183 -11.69 -11.48 1.78
C VAL A 183 -11.45 -12.64 0.83
N GLY A 184 -10.48 -12.50 -0.06
CA GLY A 184 -10.08 -13.55 -0.97
C GLY A 184 -9.58 -14.81 -0.27
N ALA A 185 -9.92 -15.97 -0.82
CA ALA A 185 -9.48 -17.27 -0.33
C ALA A 185 -7.94 -17.39 -0.37
N ARG A 186 -7.40 -18.19 0.55
CA ARG A 186 -5.97 -18.51 0.64
C ARG A 186 -5.79 -20.01 0.52
N ASN A 187 -4.72 -20.45 -0.14
CA ASN A 187 -4.30 -21.85 -0.05
C ASN A 187 -3.78 -22.08 1.39
N GLY A 188 -4.47 -22.95 2.13
CA GLY A 188 -4.14 -23.33 3.51
C GLY A 188 -3.17 -24.49 3.58
#